data_AF-A0A2H1WMH4-F1
#
_entry.id   AF-A0A2H1WMH4-F1
#
_cell.length_a   1.000
_cell.length_b   1.000
_cell.length_c   1.000
_cell.angle_alpha   90.00
_cell.angle_beta   90.00
_cell.angle_gamma   90.00
#
_symmetry.space_group_name_H-M   'P 1'
#
loop_
_entity.id
_entity.type
_entity.pdbx_description
1 polymer ?
#
loop_
_entity_poly.entity_id
_entity_poly.type
_entity_poly.pdbx_seq_one_letter_code
_entity_poly.pdbx_strand_id
1 'polypeptide(L)'
;MYNRIPNTEVLRRAAIHGMEALLMRRQLGWCGHILRMKENRLPKKVFYSEMLEGKRKHGGQHLRYKDVLKRHLNACGINTKEWERLATHRQSWRIAVSENVKTYEKQRLDTLDVKRQLRLHRTQNKLFKIIKCRWDDTPPDRSPKMKTKH
;
A
#
# COMPACT_ATOMS: atom_id res chain seq x y z
N MET A 1 1.16 -3.38 30.51
CA MET A 1 1.01 -4.19 29.29
C MET A 1 0.26 -3.36 28.25
N TYR A 2 0.96 -2.70 27.32
CA TYR A 2 0.32 -1.85 26.31
C TYR A 2 -0.14 -2.71 25.13
N ASN A 3 -1.44 -2.83 24.90
CA ASN A 3 -1.97 -3.53 23.73
C ASN A 3 -1.60 -2.74 22.48
N ARG A 4 -0.62 -3.23 21.70
CA ARG A 4 -0.18 -2.58 20.46
C ARG A 4 -1.20 -2.83 19.34
N ILE A 5 -2.14 -1.90 19.18
CA ILE A 5 -3.12 -1.91 18.09
C ILE A 5 -2.39 -1.59 16.77
N PRO A 6 -2.57 -2.39 15.70
CA PRO A 6 -1.95 -2.12 14.41
C PRO A 6 -2.63 -0.95 13.70
N ASN A 7 -1.90 -0.24 12.85
CA ASN A 7 -2.45 0.88 12.09
C ASN A 7 -3.62 0.46 11.16
N THR A 8 -3.61 -0.78 10.62
CA THR A 8 -4.70 -1.30 9.78
C THR A 8 -6.02 -1.40 10.54
N GLU A 9 -5.96 -1.74 11.83
CA GLU A 9 -7.14 -1.84 12.71
C GLU A 9 -7.67 -0.44 13.08
N VAL A 10 -6.77 0.51 13.33
CA VAL A 10 -7.17 1.91 13.59
C VAL A 10 -7.95 2.48 12.40
N LEU A 11 -7.46 2.25 11.17
CA LEU A 11 -8.13 2.70 9.95
C LEU A 11 -9.52 2.07 9.78
N ARG A 12 -9.65 0.77 10.08
CA ARG A 12 -10.95 0.06 10.04
C ARG A 12 -11.94 0.61 11.06
N ARG A 13 -11.50 0.80 12.32
CA ARG A 13 -12.35 1.33 13.40
C ARG A 13 -12.83 2.75 13.12
N ALA A 14 -11.97 3.57 12.55
CA ALA A 14 -12.31 4.95 12.22
C ALA A 14 -13.15 5.06 10.93
N ALA A 15 -13.26 3.99 10.13
CA ALA A 15 -13.81 4.02 8.77
C ALA A 15 -13.14 5.08 7.87
N ILE A 16 -11.83 5.32 8.08
CA ILE A 16 -11.04 6.31 7.33
C ILE A 16 -10.10 5.58 6.37
N HIS A 17 -9.83 6.22 5.23
CA HIS A 17 -8.86 5.72 4.26
C HIS A 17 -7.44 6.01 4.73
N GLY A 18 -6.50 5.11 4.49
CA GLY A 18 -5.08 5.36 4.69
C GLY A 18 -4.56 6.55 3.85
N MET A 19 -3.40 7.06 4.24
CA MET A 19 -2.77 8.23 3.60
C MET A 19 -2.57 8.06 2.10
N GLU A 20 -2.17 6.88 1.64
CA GLU A 20 -1.97 6.59 0.21
C GLU A 20 -3.28 6.74 -0.59
N ALA A 21 -4.37 6.12 -0.11
CA ALA A 21 -5.68 6.22 -0.75
C ALA A 21 -6.23 7.67 -0.73
N LEU A 22 -5.98 8.42 0.35
CA LEU A 22 -6.33 9.84 0.42
C LEU A 22 -5.60 10.68 -0.63
N LEU A 23 -4.28 10.47 -0.77
CA LEU A 23 -3.46 11.17 -1.77
C LEU A 23 -3.92 10.81 -3.19
N MET A 24 -4.15 9.53 -3.47
CA MET A 24 -4.66 9.04 -4.75
C MET A 24 -5.97 9.72 -5.13
N ARG A 25 -6.95 9.75 -4.21
CA ARG A 25 -8.26 10.38 -4.46
C ARG A 25 -8.13 11.86 -4.80
N ARG A 26 -7.27 12.60 -4.08
CA ARG A 26 -7.06 14.03 -4.32
C ARG A 26 -6.38 14.29 -5.66
N GLN A 27 -5.32 13.54 -5.98
CA GLN A 27 -4.58 13.69 -7.22
C GLN A 27 -5.44 13.34 -8.45
N LEU A 28 -6.14 12.20 -8.43
CA LEU A 28 -7.07 11.81 -9.49
C LEU A 28 -8.22 12.81 -9.64
N GLY A 29 -8.76 13.31 -8.52
CA GLY A 29 -9.77 14.36 -8.53
C GLY A 29 -9.29 15.65 -9.20
N TRP A 30 -8.06 16.08 -8.89
CA TRP A 30 -7.44 17.26 -9.49
C TRP A 30 -7.15 17.09 -10.98
N CYS A 31 -6.67 15.92 -11.42
CA CYS A 31 -6.43 15.63 -12.84
C CYS A 31 -7.72 15.73 -13.66
N GLY A 32 -8.81 15.15 -13.18
CA GLY A 32 -10.10 15.29 -13.85
C GLY A 32 -10.59 16.74 -13.86
N HIS A 33 -10.27 17.55 -12.84
CA HIS A 33 -10.57 18.98 -12.88
C HIS A 33 -9.78 19.70 -13.97
N ILE A 34 -8.47 19.45 -14.08
CA ILE A 34 -7.63 20.05 -15.12
C ILE A 34 -8.15 19.72 -16.51
N LEU A 35 -8.49 18.45 -16.77
CA LEU A 35 -9.00 18.04 -18.07
C LEU A 35 -10.25 18.84 -18.48
N ARG A 36 -11.13 19.16 -17.52
CA ARG A 36 -12.35 19.93 -17.76
C ARG A 36 -12.13 21.45 -17.78
N MET A 37 -10.94 21.94 -17.45
CA MET A 37 -10.62 23.36 -17.62
C MET A 37 -10.54 23.72 -19.11
N LYS A 38 -10.79 25.00 -19.43
CA LYS A 38 -10.57 25.53 -20.79
C LYS A 38 -9.08 25.44 -21.16
N GLU A 39 -8.77 25.18 -22.43
CA GLU A 39 -7.38 25.05 -22.93
C GLU A 39 -6.54 26.32 -22.77
N ASN A 40 -7.19 27.49 -22.68
CA ASN A 40 -6.48 28.75 -22.45
C ASN A 40 -5.86 28.86 -21.05
N ARG A 41 -6.25 27.99 -20.10
CA ARG A 41 -5.80 28.05 -18.71
C ARG A 41 -4.39 27.47 -18.55
N LEU A 42 -3.52 28.20 -17.85
CA LEU A 42 -2.14 27.78 -17.57
C LEU A 42 -2.03 26.37 -16.97
N PRO A 43 -2.85 25.95 -15.98
CA PRO A 43 -2.73 24.60 -15.43
C PRO A 43 -2.91 23.49 -16.45
N LYS A 44 -3.83 23.65 -17.41
CA LYS A 44 -4.07 22.65 -18.46
C LYS A 44 -2.94 22.64 -19.48
N LYS A 45 -2.48 23.83 -19.90
CA LYS A 45 -1.31 23.97 -20.76
C LYS A 45 -0.07 23.32 -20.14
N VAL A 46 0.23 23.60 -18.87
CA VAL A 46 1.38 23.03 -18.16
C VAL A 46 1.23 21.52 -17.98
N PHE A 47 0.02 21.05 -17.65
CA PHE A 47 -0.23 19.63 -17.47
C PHE A 47 0.01 18.82 -18.75
N TYR A 48 -0.44 19.33 -19.91
CA TYR A 48 -0.23 18.68 -21.20
C TYR A 48 1.12 18.99 -21.82
N SER A 49 1.74 20.13 -21.48
CA SER A 49 3.05 20.52 -22.02
C SER A 49 4.06 19.41 -21.83
N GLU A 50 4.68 19.03 -22.94
CA GLU A 50 5.87 18.21 -22.92
C GLU A 50 7.06 19.14 -23.07
N MET A 51 8.09 18.90 -22.27
CA MET A 51 9.34 19.63 -22.39
C MET A 51 9.98 19.20 -23.71
N LEU A 52 9.84 20.05 -24.73
CA LEU A 52 10.36 19.81 -26.08
C LEU A 52 11.89 19.75 -26.08
N GLU A 53 12.55 20.63 -25.34
CA GLU A 53 14.00 20.65 -25.17
C GLU A 53 14.35 20.96 -23.70
N GLY A 54 15.24 20.16 -23.11
CA GLY A 54 15.69 20.34 -21.73
C GLY A 54 16.13 19.04 -21.06
N LYS A 55 17.44 18.82 -20.99
CA LYS A 55 18.02 17.77 -20.14
C LYS A 55 17.92 18.23 -18.69
N ARG A 56 17.22 17.47 -17.85
CA ARG A 56 17.12 17.79 -16.41
C ARG A 56 18.49 17.67 -15.76
N LYS A 57 18.75 18.52 -14.75
CA LYS A 57 19.97 18.43 -13.95
C LYS A 57 20.12 17.02 -13.36
N HIS A 58 21.35 16.50 -13.41
CA HIS A 58 21.70 15.21 -12.82
C HIS A 58 21.34 15.21 -11.32
N GLY A 59 20.72 14.12 -10.84
CA GLY A 59 20.35 13.96 -9.42
C GLY A 59 19.02 14.59 -8.99
N GLY A 60 18.25 15.20 -9.91
CA GLY A 60 16.92 15.73 -9.62
C GLY A 60 15.82 14.67 -9.52
N GLN A 61 14.63 15.05 -9.03
CA GLN A 61 13.49 14.14 -8.98
C GLN A 61 13.07 13.70 -10.40
N HIS A 62 13.33 12.44 -10.72
CA HIS A 62 13.06 11.87 -12.05
C HIS A 62 11.56 11.71 -12.34
N LEU A 63 10.74 11.60 -11.30
CA LEU A 63 9.33 11.24 -11.43
C LEU A 63 8.48 12.44 -11.85
N ARG A 64 7.89 12.41 -13.05
CA ARG A 64 6.92 13.43 -13.48
C ARG A 64 5.60 13.23 -12.74
N TYR A 65 4.83 14.30 -12.59
CA TYR A 65 3.45 14.20 -12.09
C TYR A 65 2.60 13.26 -12.95
N LYS A 66 2.79 13.28 -14.29
CA LYS A 66 2.17 12.31 -15.22
C LYS A 66 2.51 10.85 -14.86
N ASP A 67 3.71 10.57 -14.37
CA ASP A 67 4.13 9.20 -14.01
C ASP A 67 3.46 8.75 -12.71
N VAL A 68 3.33 9.64 -11.72
CA VAL A 68 2.56 9.40 -10.50
C VAL A 68 1.09 9.12 -10.83
N LEU A 69 0.51 9.95 -11.72
CA LEU A 69 -0.85 9.76 -12.17
C LEU A 69 -1.05 8.40 -12.85
N LYS A 70 -0.15 8.00 -13.76
CA LYS A 70 -0.19 6.68 -14.40
C LYS A 70 -0.14 5.54 -13.37
N ARG A 71 0.72 5.66 -12.34
CA ARG A 71 0.77 4.68 -11.24
C ARG A 71 -0.55 4.61 -10.49
N HIS A 72 -1.18 5.74 -10.21
CA HIS A 72 -2.46 5.78 -9.51
C HIS A 72 -3.61 5.23 -10.35
N LEU A 73 -3.66 5.55 -11.64
CA LEU A 73 -4.64 4.99 -12.57
C LEU A 73 -4.51 3.46 -12.64
N ASN A 74 -3.28 2.95 -12.81
CA ASN A 74 -3.02 1.51 -12.84
C ASN A 74 -3.37 0.83 -11.51
N ALA A 75 -3.00 1.43 -10.38
CA ALA A 75 -3.33 0.90 -9.05
C ALA A 75 -4.84 0.88 -8.78
N CYS A 76 -5.59 1.83 -9.35
CA CYS A 76 -7.04 1.90 -9.28
C CYS A 76 -7.75 1.07 -10.37
N GLY A 77 -7.03 0.37 -11.25
CA GLY A 77 -7.64 -0.38 -12.36
C GLY A 77 -8.32 0.49 -13.42
N ILE A 78 -8.02 1.80 -13.46
CA ILE A 78 -8.54 2.72 -14.47
C ILE A 78 -7.63 2.66 -15.69
N ASN A 79 -8.21 2.46 -16.88
CA ASN A 79 -7.44 2.40 -18.11
C ASN A 79 -6.73 3.74 -18.41
N THR A 80 -5.41 3.70 -18.53
CA THR A 80 -4.54 4.87 -18.77
C THR A 80 -4.75 5.53 -20.14
N LYS A 81 -5.36 4.85 -21.12
CA LYS A 81 -5.71 5.46 -22.43
C LYS A 81 -7.11 6.08 -22.41
N GLU A 82 -8.01 5.54 -21.59
CA GLU A 82 -9.45 5.85 -21.64
C GLU A 82 -9.90 6.82 -20.54
N TRP A 83 -9.05 7.09 -19.55
CA TRP A 83 -9.41 7.91 -18.40
C TRP A 83 -9.81 9.34 -18.78
N GLU A 84 -9.31 9.89 -19.89
CA GLU A 84 -9.68 11.23 -20.34
C GLU A 84 -11.16 11.28 -20.75
N ARG A 85 -11.63 10.30 -21.55
CA ARG A 85 -13.06 10.22 -21.91
C ARG A 85 -13.94 10.06 -20.68
N LEU A 86 -13.51 9.24 -19.71
CA LEU A 86 -14.23 9.06 -18.44
C LEU A 86 -14.24 10.34 -17.58
N ALA A 87 -13.16 11.12 -17.62
CA ALA A 87 -13.00 12.34 -16.84
C ALA A 87 -13.77 13.55 -17.41
N THR A 88 -14.21 13.50 -18.67
CA THR A 88 -15.07 14.53 -19.28
C THR A 88 -16.34 14.77 -18.46
N HIS A 89 -16.99 13.69 -18.01
CA HIS A 89 -18.18 13.78 -17.17
C HIS A 89 -17.81 13.84 -15.68
N ARG A 90 -18.09 14.97 -15.03
CA ARG A 90 -17.71 15.22 -13.63
C ARG A 90 -18.25 14.16 -12.67
N GLN A 91 -19.51 13.76 -12.83
CA GLN A 91 -20.16 12.81 -11.93
C GLN A 91 -19.61 11.39 -12.13
N SER A 92 -19.52 10.93 -13.38
CA SER A 92 -18.93 9.63 -13.73
C SER A 92 -17.49 9.52 -13.23
N TRP A 93 -16.69 10.58 -13.38
CA TRP A 93 -15.32 10.62 -12.85
C TRP A 93 -15.26 10.52 -11.33
N ARG A 94 -16.11 11.27 -10.62
CA ARG A 94 -16.14 11.25 -9.15
C ARG A 94 -16.53 9.88 -8.61
N ILE A 95 -17.53 9.24 -9.22
CA ILE A 95 -17.98 7.91 -8.84
C ILE A 95 -16.86 6.90 -9.10
N ALA A 96 -16.33 6.88 -10.33
CA ALA A 96 -15.25 5.96 -10.71
C ALA A 96 -14.01 6.10 -9.80
N VAL A 97 -13.56 7.33 -9.52
CA VAL A 97 -12.41 7.55 -8.63
C VAL A 97 -12.73 7.10 -7.20
N SER A 98 -13.92 7.42 -6.68
CA SER A 98 -14.32 7.05 -5.32
C SER A 98 -14.36 5.53 -5.15
N GLU A 99 -15.01 4.83 -6.08
CA GLU A 99 -15.14 3.37 -6.05
C GLU A 99 -13.80 2.68 -6.21
N ASN A 100 -13.01 3.07 -7.22
CA ASN A 100 -11.71 2.44 -7.47
C ASN A 100 -10.69 2.69 -6.35
N VAL A 101 -10.71 3.87 -5.71
CA VAL A 101 -9.85 4.13 -4.55
C VAL A 101 -10.27 3.30 -3.34
N LYS A 102 -11.57 3.08 -3.13
CA LYS A 102 -12.06 2.19 -2.06
C LYS A 102 -11.61 0.75 -2.30
N THR A 103 -11.73 0.26 -3.53
CA THR A 103 -11.28 -1.08 -3.92
C THR A 103 -9.77 -1.24 -3.72
N TYR A 104 -8.98 -0.24 -4.15
CA TYR A 104 -7.54 -0.20 -3.92
C TYR A 104 -7.19 -0.27 -2.43
N GLU A 105 -7.85 0.55 -1.59
CA GLU A 105 -7.55 0.58 -0.15
C GLU A 105 -7.90 -0.76 0.51
N LYS A 106 -9.00 -1.40 0.11
CA LYS A 106 -9.36 -2.73 0.59
C LYS A 106 -8.27 -3.75 0.25
N GLN A 107 -7.86 -3.85 -1.01
CA GLN A 107 -6.79 -4.74 -1.46
C GLN A 107 -5.47 -4.49 -0.74
N ARG A 108 -5.14 -3.22 -0.50
CA ARG A 108 -3.94 -2.80 0.23
C ARG A 108 -3.98 -3.25 1.68
N LEU A 109 -5.10 -3.06 2.39
CA LEU A 109 -5.27 -3.52 3.77
C LEU A 109 -5.18 -5.04 3.87
N ASP A 110 -5.83 -5.77 2.96
CA ASP A 110 -5.77 -7.24 2.91
C ASP A 110 -4.33 -7.73 2.71
N THR A 111 -3.59 -7.10 1.79
CA THR A 111 -2.17 -7.39 1.56
C THR A 111 -1.30 -7.12 2.80
N LEU A 112 -1.58 -6.04 3.52
CA LEU A 112 -0.85 -5.71 4.76
C LEU A 112 -1.12 -6.73 5.86
N ASP A 113 -2.36 -7.20 5.98
CA ASP A 113 -2.74 -8.22 6.94
C ASP A 113 -2.09 -9.56 6.62
N VAL A 114 -2.10 -10.01 5.36
CA VAL A 114 -1.38 -11.22 4.94
C VAL A 114 0.11 -11.11 5.27
N LYS A 115 0.76 -9.99 4.93
CA LYS A 115 2.18 -9.76 5.28
C LYS A 115 2.42 -9.81 6.78
N ARG A 116 1.48 -9.34 7.60
CA ARG A 116 1.56 -9.41 9.06
C ARG A 116 1.42 -10.84 9.55
N GLN A 117 0.45 -11.60 9.06
CA GLN A 117 0.27 -13.01 9.43
C GLN A 117 1.51 -13.84 9.13
N LEU A 118 2.13 -13.62 7.96
CA LEU A 118 3.39 -14.26 7.59
C LEU A 118 4.53 -13.93 8.56
N ARG A 119 4.62 -12.68 9.05
CA ARG A 119 5.63 -12.29 10.06
C ARG A 119 5.38 -13.00 11.39
N LEU A 120 4.12 -13.03 11.85
CA LEU A 120 3.75 -13.72 13.08
C LEU A 120 4.07 -15.22 12.98
N HIS A 121 3.69 -15.88 11.88
CA HIS A 121 3.98 -17.30 11.65
C HIS A 121 5.49 -17.59 11.60
N ARG A 122 6.29 -16.72 10.95
CA ARG A 122 7.77 -16.84 10.96
C ARG A 122 8.34 -16.70 12.37
N THR A 123 7.87 -15.73 13.15
CA THR A 123 8.31 -15.55 14.54
C THR A 123 7.92 -16.77 15.39
N GLN A 124 6.71 -17.29 15.24
CA GLN A 124 6.26 -18.51 15.92
C GLN A 124 7.12 -19.70 15.54
N ASN A 125 7.32 -19.99 14.25
CA ASN A 125 8.18 -21.09 13.80
C ASN A 125 9.63 -20.95 14.28
N LYS A 126 10.16 -19.72 14.33
CA LYS A 126 11.50 -19.45 14.88
C LYS A 126 11.55 -19.74 16.39
N LEU A 127 10.54 -19.32 17.14
CA LEU A 127 10.42 -19.63 18.58
C LEU A 127 10.29 -21.13 18.82
N PHE A 128 9.41 -21.82 18.07
CA PHE A 128 9.28 -23.28 18.12
C PHE A 128 10.59 -24.00 17.81
N LYS A 129 11.34 -23.53 16.80
CA LYS A 129 12.65 -24.12 16.46
C LYS A 129 13.69 -23.88 17.56
N ILE A 130 13.74 -22.68 18.15
CA ILE A 130 14.63 -22.37 19.29
C ILE A 130 14.27 -23.22 20.50
N ILE A 131 12.99 -23.33 20.84
CA ILE A 131 12.51 -24.15 21.95
C ILE A 131 12.87 -25.61 21.70
N LYS A 132 12.60 -26.14 20.50
CA LYS A 132 12.95 -27.51 20.14
C LYS A 132 14.44 -27.79 20.26
N CYS A 133 15.31 -26.95 19.67
CA CYS A 133 16.76 -27.10 19.85
C CYS A 133 17.16 -27.12 21.33
N ARG A 134 16.55 -26.27 22.16
CA ARG A 134 16.82 -26.23 23.60
C ARG A 134 16.39 -27.50 24.35
N TRP A 135 15.37 -28.22 23.90
CA TRP A 135 14.95 -29.50 24.46
C TRP A 135 15.72 -30.71 23.89
N ASP A 136 16.24 -30.61 22.67
CA ASP A 136 17.10 -31.64 22.08
C ASP A 136 18.51 -31.62 22.73
N ASP A 137 18.94 -30.46 23.26
CA ASP A 137 20.21 -30.28 24.00
C ASP A 137 20.11 -30.64 25.51
N THR A 138 18.93 -30.99 26.03
CA THR A 138 18.80 -31.45 27.43
C THR A 138 19.34 -32.88 27.57
N PRO A 139 20.35 -33.14 28.42
CA PRO A 139 20.89 -34.48 28.61
C PRO A 139 19.78 -35.41 29.13
N PRO A 140 19.72 -36.68 28.68
CA PRO A 140 18.74 -37.62 29.21
C PRO A 140 18.90 -37.73 30.73
N ASP A 141 17.78 -37.56 31.43
CA ASP A 141 17.68 -37.60 32.89
C ASP A 141 18.40 -38.84 33.44
N ARG A 142 19.42 -38.61 34.27
CA ARG A 142 20.04 -39.67 35.07
C ARG A 142 19.09 -39.96 36.24
N SER A 143 18.03 -40.71 35.97
CA SER A 143 17.18 -41.27 37.01
C SER A 143 18.04 -42.14 37.96
N PRO A 144 17.96 -41.98 39.29
CA PRO A 144 18.84 -42.69 40.22
C PRO A 144 18.54 -44.20 40.21
N LYS A 145 19.52 -45.03 39.82
CA LYS A 145 19.42 -46.49 39.98
C LYS A 145 19.43 -46.82 41.48
N MET A 146 18.29 -47.31 41.99
CA MET A 146 18.20 -47.88 43.34
C MET A 146 19.15 -49.08 43.44
N LYS A 147 20.18 -48.97 44.28
CA LYS A 147 21.05 -50.09 44.61
C LYS A 147 20.31 -51.01 45.57
N THR A 148 19.97 -52.21 45.13
CA THR A 148 19.61 -53.33 46.01
C THR A 148 20.84 -53.71 46.83
N LYS A 149 20.74 -53.62 48.16
CA LYS A 149 21.76 -54.10 49.09
C LYS A 149 21.57 -55.61 49.27
N HIS A 150 22.66 -56.37 49.11
CA HIS A 150 22.78 -57.76 49.55
C HIS A 150 22.99 -57.82 51.06
#